data_AF-A0A2G1MI71-F1
#
_entry.id   AF-A0A2G1MI71-F1
#
_cell.length_a   1.000
_cell.length_b   1.000
_cell.length_c   1.000
_cell.angle_alpha   90.00
_cell.angle_beta   90.00
_cell.angle_gamma   90.00
#
_symmetry.space_group_name_H-M   'P 1'
#
loop_
_entity.id
_entity.type
_entity.pdbx_description
1 polymer ?
#
loop_
_entity_poly.entity_id
_entity_poly.type
_entity_poly.pdbx_seq_one_letter_code
_entity_poly.pdbx_strand_id
1 'polypeptide(L)'
;MIGSKARGMAGLAALAVLAACEGRLVPPPADQTVPMGFSECLSRIDETAARIGQTPAVLAETSDSRIVRFRDEGDFVTVSCDATAARMVVQTRPAPVETAPVF
;
A
#
# COMPACT_ATOMS: atom_id res chain seq x y z
N MET A 1 -55.62 34.88 24.19
CA MET A 1 -54.39 34.20 23.77
C MET A 1 -53.98 33.27 24.91
N ILE A 2 -54.24 31.97 24.76
CA ILE A 2 -54.17 30.96 25.83
C ILE A 2 -52.95 30.08 25.58
N GLY A 3 -52.16 29.89 26.64
CA GLY A 3 -50.81 29.36 26.62
C GLY A 3 -50.66 27.89 26.26
N SER A 4 -49.50 27.59 25.71
CA SER A 4 -49.04 26.23 25.40
C SER A 4 -48.31 25.64 26.61
N LYS A 5 -48.92 24.60 27.17
CA LYS A 5 -48.45 23.80 28.32
C LYS A 5 -47.04 23.24 28.12
N ALA A 6 -46.20 23.44 29.13
CA ALA A 6 -45.05 22.58 29.42
C ALA A 6 -45.50 21.30 30.14
N ARG A 7 -44.98 20.15 29.71
CA ARG A 7 -44.88 18.83 30.38
C ARG A 7 -43.96 18.01 29.47
N GLY A 8 -42.82 17.46 29.85
CA GLY A 8 -42.28 17.13 31.16
C GLY A 8 -41.59 15.78 31.01
N MET A 9 -40.26 15.77 31.19
CA MET A 9 -39.41 14.66 31.66
C MET A 9 -39.58 13.25 31.07
N ALA A 10 -38.49 12.74 30.48
CA ALA A 10 -37.70 11.62 31.01
C ALA A 10 -37.04 10.88 29.84
N GLY A 11 -35.72 10.84 29.85
CA GLY A 11 -34.96 10.12 28.86
C GLY A 11 -33.47 10.28 29.10
N LEU A 12 -33.00 9.73 30.22
CA LEU A 12 -31.60 9.37 30.41
C LEU A 12 -31.15 8.54 29.20
N ALA A 13 -30.38 9.15 28.32
CA ALA A 13 -29.60 8.42 27.33
C ALA A 13 -28.18 9.00 27.39
N ALA A 14 -27.42 8.47 28.35
CA ALA A 14 -25.97 8.53 28.33
C ALA A 14 -25.50 7.80 27.06
N LEU A 15 -25.32 8.55 25.98
CA LEU A 15 -24.66 8.04 24.78
C LEU A 15 -23.16 8.14 24.99
N ALA A 16 -22.58 6.96 25.16
CA ALA A 16 -21.16 6.69 25.27
C ALA A 16 -20.37 7.47 24.20
N VAL A 17 -19.38 8.23 24.67
CA VAL A 17 -18.27 8.69 23.83
C VAL A 17 -17.46 7.43 23.49
N LEU A 18 -17.82 6.78 22.38
CA LEU A 18 -16.93 5.86 21.71
C LEU A 18 -15.81 6.73 21.11
N ALA A 19 -14.73 6.85 21.87
CA ALA A 19 -13.44 7.23 21.34
C ALA A 19 -13.06 6.18 20.31
N ALA A 20 -13.53 6.38 19.07
CA ALA A 20 -13.01 5.68 17.91
C ALA A 20 -11.54 6.06 17.83
N CYS A 21 -10.66 5.13 18.26
CA CYS A 21 -9.33 5.08 17.72
C CYS A 21 -9.50 4.91 16.21
N GLU A 22 -9.55 6.03 15.50
CA GLU A 22 -9.35 6.08 14.07
C GLU A 22 -7.91 5.62 13.84
N GLY A 23 -7.72 4.30 13.84
CA GLY A 23 -6.63 3.69 13.11
C GLY A 23 -6.83 4.15 11.68
N ARG A 24 -6.16 5.24 11.31
CA ARG A 24 -6.04 5.68 9.92
C ARG A 24 -5.42 4.51 9.18
N LEU A 25 -6.29 3.68 8.59
CA LEU A 25 -5.94 2.82 7.48
C LEU A 25 -5.48 3.77 6.39
N VAL A 26 -4.19 4.08 6.37
CA VAL A 26 -3.56 4.70 5.22
C VAL A 26 -3.76 3.69 4.09
N PRO A 27 -4.58 3.99 3.07
CA PRO A 27 -4.77 3.07 1.97
C PRO A 27 -3.38 2.80 1.38
N PRO A 28 -3.05 1.53 1.06
CA PRO A 28 -1.79 1.23 0.42
C PRO A 28 -1.66 2.09 -0.83
N PRO A 29 -0.47 2.62 -1.15
CA PRO A 29 -0.29 3.45 -2.34
C PRO A 29 -0.79 2.67 -3.55
N ALA A 30 -1.55 3.36 -4.40
CA ALA A 30 -2.16 2.75 -5.57
C ALA A 30 -1.09 2.14 -6.47
N ASP A 31 -1.38 0.97 -7.02
CA ASP A 31 -0.49 0.30 -7.96
C ASP A 31 -0.31 1.19 -9.19
N GLN A 32 0.94 1.48 -9.53
CA GLN A 32 1.27 2.30 -10.68
C GLN A 32 1.49 1.38 -11.88
N THR A 33 0.60 1.46 -12.87
CA THR A 33 0.74 0.72 -14.12
C THR A 33 1.23 1.64 -15.22
N VAL A 34 2.32 1.25 -15.89
CA VAL A 34 2.93 2.00 -16.98
C VAL A 34 3.00 1.11 -18.23
N PRO A 35 2.35 1.46 -19.34
CA PRO A 35 2.45 0.68 -20.58
C PRO A 35 3.86 0.83 -21.17
N MET A 36 4.54 -0.29 -21.42
CA MET A 36 5.87 -0.35 -22.01
C MET A 36 6.26 -1.78 -22.44
N GLY A 37 7.24 -1.90 -23.33
CA GLY A 37 7.76 -3.20 -23.74
C GLY A 37 8.50 -3.93 -22.62
N PHE A 38 8.54 -5.26 -22.69
CA PHE A 38 9.23 -6.09 -21.69
C PHE A 38 10.71 -5.73 -21.55
N SER A 39 11.42 -5.58 -22.67
CA SER A 39 12.83 -5.19 -22.68
C SER A 39 13.07 -3.82 -22.04
N GLU A 40 12.22 -2.83 -22.33
CA GLU A 40 12.29 -1.50 -21.69
C GLU A 40 12.08 -1.62 -20.18
N CYS A 41 11.12 -2.44 -19.74
CA CYS A 41 10.87 -2.68 -18.32
C CYS A 41 12.10 -3.28 -17.62
N LEU A 42 12.75 -4.27 -18.24
CA LEU A 42 13.99 -4.86 -17.71
C LEU A 42 15.11 -3.83 -17.63
N SER A 43 15.31 -3.02 -18.68
CA SER A 43 16.32 -1.95 -18.65
C SER A 43 16.07 -0.95 -17.52
N ARG A 44 14.82 -0.60 -17.25
CA ARG A 44 14.49 0.30 -16.11
C ARG A 44 14.79 -0.32 -14.74
N ILE A 45 14.61 -1.63 -14.59
CA ILE A 45 15.02 -2.35 -13.37
C ILE A 45 16.53 -2.22 -13.19
N ASP A 46 17.30 -2.50 -14.24
CA ASP A 46 18.77 -2.49 -14.19
C ASP A 46 19.32 -1.06 -13.95
N GLU A 47 18.76 -0.06 -14.65
CA GLU A 47 19.09 1.36 -14.44
C GLU A 47 18.76 1.82 -13.02
N THR A 48 17.62 1.38 -12.49
CA THR A 48 17.20 1.73 -11.13
C THR A 48 18.11 1.07 -10.10
N ALA A 49 18.41 -0.21 -10.27
CA ALA A 49 19.36 -0.96 -9.46
C ALA A 49 20.73 -0.27 -9.41
N ALA A 50 21.26 0.12 -10.58
CA ALA A 50 22.52 0.83 -10.68
C ALA A 50 22.47 2.21 -10.02
N ARG A 51 21.39 2.98 -10.24
CA ARG A 51 21.22 4.34 -9.68
C ARG A 51 21.18 4.34 -8.16
N ILE A 52 20.51 3.35 -7.55
CA ILE A 52 20.38 3.26 -6.09
C ILE A 52 21.46 2.38 -5.44
N GLY A 53 22.35 1.78 -6.25
CA GLY A 53 23.40 0.88 -5.77
C GLY A 53 22.89 -0.39 -5.09
N GLN A 54 21.69 -0.85 -5.44
CA GLN A 54 21.08 -2.05 -4.86
C GLN A 54 20.83 -3.11 -5.93
N THR A 55 21.13 -4.36 -5.60
CA THR A 55 20.65 -5.50 -6.39
C THR A 55 19.26 -5.90 -5.91
N PRO A 56 18.22 -5.89 -6.76
CA PRO A 56 16.89 -6.28 -6.34
C PRO A 56 16.81 -7.78 -6.08
N ALA A 57 15.93 -8.18 -5.17
CA ALA A 57 15.56 -9.57 -4.99
C ALA A 57 14.62 -10.00 -6.14
N VAL A 58 15.02 -11.03 -6.90
CA VAL A 58 14.15 -11.64 -7.90
C VAL A 58 13.16 -12.56 -7.19
N LEU A 59 11.86 -12.30 -7.36
CA LEU A 59 10.78 -13.08 -6.73
C LEU A 59 10.25 -14.15 -7.66
N ALA A 60 10.17 -13.84 -8.95
CA ALA A 60 9.74 -14.74 -10.00
C ALA A 60 10.36 -14.28 -11.33
N GLU A 61 10.76 -15.23 -12.16
CA GLU A 61 11.29 -14.97 -13.49
C GLU A 61 10.87 -16.09 -14.43
N THR A 62 10.28 -15.70 -15.56
CA THR A 62 9.89 -16.56 -16.68
C THR A 62 10.28 -15.90 -17.99
N SER A 63 10.04 -16.55 -19.11
CA SER A 63 10.30 -15.97 -20.44
C SER A 63 9.49 -14.69 -20.71
N ASP A 64 8.31 -14.56 -20.09
CA ASP A 64 7.35 -13.47 -20.37
C ASP A 64 7.10 -12.56 -19.17
N SER A 65 7.71 -12.85 -18.01
CA SER A 65 7.50 -12.06 -16.80
C SER A 65 8.73 -12.03 -15.91
N ARG A 66 8.95 -10.89 -15.26
CA ARG A 66 9.95 -10.75 -14.21
C ARG A 66 9.38 -9.91 -13.09
N ILE A 67 9.43 -10.45 -11.88
CA ILE A 67 8.99 -9.77 -10.67
C ILE A 67 10.20 -9.60 -9.76
N VAL A 68 10.53 -8.36 -9.46
CA VAL A 68 11.66 -8.00 -8.60
C VAL A 68 11.20 -7.14 -7.43
N ARG A 69 12.02 -7.11 -6.38
CA ARG A 69 11.75 -6.32 -5.17
C ARG A 69 12.97 -5.53 -4.77
N PHE A 70 12.77 -4.23 -4.60
CA PHE A 70 13.72 -3.29 -4.00
C PHE A 70 13.34 -2.99 -2.56
N ARG A 71 14.31 -2.50 -1.79
CA ARG A 71 14.08 -1.98 -0.45
C ARG A 71 14.27 -0.47 -0.46
N ASP A 72 13.27 0.24 0.04
CA ASP A 72 13.24 1.70 0.04
C ASP A 72 12.81 2.20 1.42
N GLU A 73 13.77 2.68 2.22
CA GLU A 73 13.54 3.31 3.54
C GLU A 73 12.49 2.65 4.49
N GLY A 74 12.41 1.32 4.49
CA GLY A 74 11.47 0.57 5.35
C GLY A 74 10.25 0.00 4.61
N ASP A 75 10.10 0.36 3.34
CA ASP A 75 9.13 -0.21 2.41
C ASP A 75 9.78 -1.22 1.45
N PHE A 76 8.94 -2.06 0.89
CA PHE A 76 9.25 -2.87 -0.28
C PHE A 76 8.60 -2.29 -1.53
N VAL A 77 9.42 -2.07 -2.55
CA VAL A 77 8.97 -1.68 -3.88
C VAL A 77 9.05 -2.91 -4.78
N THR A 78 7.91 -3.45 -5.16
CA THR A 78 7.81 -4.59 -6.08
C THR A 78 7.55 -4.08 -7.48
N VAL A 79 8.37 -4.50 -8.43
CA VAL A 79 8.21 -4.18 -9.85
C VAL A 79 7.91 -5.47 -10.60
N SER A 80 6.82 -5.49 -11.36
CA SER A 80 6.42 -6.59 -12.23
C SER A 80 6.47 -6.15 -13.68
N CYS A 81 7.29 -6.82 -14.48
CA CYS A 81 7.32 -6.70 -15.93
C CYS A 81 6.49 -7.84 -16.52
N ASP A 82 5.56 -7.50 -17.43
CA ASP A 82 4.70 -8.45 -18.13
C ASP A 82 4.82 -8.21 -19.64
N ALA A 83 5.40 -9.18 -20.36
CA ALA A 83 5.58 -9.14 -21.80
C ALA A 83 4.25 -9.32 -22.55
N THR A 84 3.35 -10.13 -22.00
CA THR A 84 2.06 -10.43 -22.64
C THR A 84 1.15 -9.22 -22.61
N ALA A 85 1.11 -8.53 -21.47
CA ALA A 85 0.31 -7.32 -21.30
C ALA A 85 1.04 -6.02 -21.69
N ALA A 86 2.31 -6.09 -22.08
CA ALA A 86 3.16 -4.96 -22.42
C ALA A 86 3.06 -3.82 -21.39
N ARG A 87 3.28 -4.16 -20.12
CA ARG A 87 3.22 -3.19 -19.01
C ARG A 87 4.19 -3.51 -17.90
N MET A 88 4.57 -2.46 -17.20
CA MET A 88 5.21 -2.49 -15.90
C MET A 88 4.18 -2.15 -14.82
N VAL A 89 4.19 -2.88 -13.72
CA VAL A 89 3.41 -2.56 -12.51
C VAL A 89 4.37 -2.34 -11.35
N VAL A 90 4.25 -1.21 -10.67
CA VAL A 90 5.03 -0.87 -9.48
C VAL A 90 4.11 -0.80 -8.27
N GLN A 91 4.46 -1.53 -7.22
CA GLN A 91 3.71 -1.61 -5.98
C GLN A 91 4.64 -1.29 -4.81
N THR A 92 4.28 -0.29 -4.01
CA THR A 92 4.99 0.01 -2.77
C THR A 92 4.17 -0.48 -1.58
N ARG A 93 4.78 -1.25 -0.69
CA ARG A 93 4.12 -1.77 0.51
C ARG A 93 5.06 -1.66 1.71
N PRO A 94 4.55 -1.40 2.92
CA PRO A 94 5.36 -1.48 4.14
C PRO A 94 6.06 -2.82 4.24
N ALA A 95 7.36 -2.81 4.58
CA ALA A 95 8.01 -4.05 4.95
C ALA A 95 7.34 -4.58 6.23
N PRO A 96 7.20 -5.91 6.40
CA PRO A 96 6.77 -6.48 7.67
C PRO A 96 7.67 -5.96 8.78
N VAL A 97 7.07 -5.38 9.82
CA VAL A 97 7.81 -5.06 11.04
C VAL A 97 8.33 -6.39 11.59
N GLU A 98 9.65 -6.51 11.72
CA GLU A 98 10.23 -7.61 12.49
C GLU A 98 9.72 -7.47 13.93
N THR A 99 8.66 -8.18 14.27
CA THR A 99 8.36 -8.48 15.68
C THR A 99 9.51 -9.35 16.15
N ALA A 100 10.47 -8.74 16.82
CA ALA A 100 11.59 -9.42 17.45
C ALA A 100 11.05 -10.64 18.22
N PRO A 101 11.69 -11.82 18.11
CA PRO A 101 11.23 -12.98 18.84
C PRO A 101 11.31 -12.70 20.33
N VAL A 102 10.17 -12.81 21.01
CA VAL A 102 10.09 -12.77 22.47
C VAL A 102 10.61 -14.13 22.96
N PHE A 103 11.88 -14.15 23.38
CA PHE A 103 12.49 -15.27 24.09
C PHE A 103 12.48 -15.00 25.59
#